data_AF-J0L4Z1-F1
#
_entry.id   AF-J0L4Z1-F1
#
_cell.length_a   1.000
_cell.length_b   1.000
_cell.length_c   1.000
_cell.angle_alpha   90.00
_cell.angle_beta   90.00
_cell.angle_gamma   90.00
#
_symmetry.space_group_name_H-M   'P 1'
#
loop_
_entity.id
_entity.type
_entity.pdbx_description
1 polymer ?
#
loop_
_entity_poly.entity_id
_entity_poly.type
_entity_poly.pdbx_seq_one_letter_code
_entity_poly.pdbx_strand_id
1 'polypeptide(L)'
;MEINQLLEMDNVHLLQSFVQSNHRVLETLDEDGNNLLILAFKKNSSDEVIQFLASEIDPNIGNEVGITPLFIAIQKGRQNWVENFIELGISPSETERESGFTPLMEAIVSYQDDIAKLLLEKGVEKNVRDRHGLTALDYARKMRRNDLIELLSQN
;
A
#
# COMPACT_ATOMS: atom_id res chain seq x y z
N MET A 1 26.29 4.83 -6.54
CA MET A 1 25.13 5.35 -5.80
C MET A 1 24.16 4.21 -5.69
N GLU A 2 23.80 3.85 -4.47
CA GLU A 2 22.88 2.74 -4.21
C GLU A 2 21.44 3.23 -4.29
N ILE A 3 20.51 2.31 -4.54
CA ILE A 3 19.07 2.59 -4.66
C ILE A 3 18.52 3.31 -3.42
N ASN A 4 19.01 2.94 -2.24
CA ASN A 4 18.62 3.54 -0.97
C ASN A 4 19.02 5.01 -0.86
N GLN A 5 20.20 5.37 -1.38
CA GLN A 5 20.69 6.75 -1.36
C GLN A 5 19.85 7.66 -2.26
N LEU A 6 19.39 7.17 -3.41
CA LEU A 6 18.53 7.94 -4.33
C LEU A 6 17.22 8.35 -3.68
N LEU A 7 16.58 7.42 -2.97
CA LEU A 7 15.31 7.68 -2.29
C LEU A 7 15.49 8.53 -1.03
N GLU A 8 16.62 8.41 -0.33
CA GLU A 8 16.96 9.24 0.84
C GLU A 8 17.19 10.71 0.49
N MET A 9 17.71 10.97 -0.71
CA MET A 9 17.88 12.34 -1.20
C MET A 9 16.55 13.00 -1.60
N ASP A 10 15.48 12.21 -1.77
CA ASP A 10 14.13 12.65 -2.13
C ASP A 10 14.09 13.69 -3.25
N ASN A 11 14.93 13.48 -4.28
CA ASN A 11 15.14 14.41 -5.39
C ASN A 11 14.69 13.77 -6.71
N VAL A 12 13.50 14.14 -7.16
CA VAL A 12 12.90 13.58 -8.38
C VAL A 12 13.74 13.81 -9.63
N HIS A 13 14.42 14.96 -9.76
CA HIS A 13 15.26 15.24 -10.94
C HIS A 13 16.52 14.38 -10.98
N LEU A 14 17.16 14.16 -9.82
CA LEU A 14 18.30 13.25 -9.73
C LEU A 14 17.85 11.81 -10.01
N LEU A 15 16.71 11.41 -9.45
CA LEU A 15 16.13 10.08 -9.69
C LEU A 15 15.81 9.88 -11.17
N GLN A 16 15.15 10.84 -11.82
CA GLN A 16 14.86 10.83 -13.26
C GLN A 16 16.15 10.73 -14.09
N SER A 17 17.16 11.56 -13.80
CA SER A 17 18.44 11.54 -14.51
C SER A 17 19.16 10.18 -14.33
N PHE A 18 19.07 9.60 -13.14
CA PHE A 18 19.64 8.29 -12.85
C PHE A 18 18.90 7.17 -13.61
N VAL A 19 17.58 7.15 -13.59
CA VAL A 19 16.76 6.19 -14.35
C VAL A 19 17.01 6.32 -15.85
N GLN A 20 17.15 7.54 -16.38
CA GLN A 20 17.48 7.77 -17.79
C GLN A 20 18.85 7.20 -18.18
N SER A 21 19.86 7.35 -17.31
CA SER A 21 21.20 6.81 -17.56
C SER A 21 21.34 5.31 -17.26
N ASN A 22 20.45 4.76 -16.44
CA ASN A 22 20.44 3.35 -16.05
C ASN A 22 19.02 2.84 -15.79
N HIS A 23 18.28 2.53 -16.85
CA HIS A 23 16.88 2.09 -16.75
C HIS A 23 16.70 0.79 -15.95
N ARG A 24 17.73 -0.07 -15.92
CA ARG A 24 17.73 -1.32 -15.13
C ARG A 24 17.57 -1.11 -13.63
N VAL A 25 17.78 0.12 -13.14
CA VAL A 25 17.49 0.44 -11.72
C VAL A 25 16.03 0.18 -11.36
N LEU A 26 15.09 0.30 -12.30
CA LEU A 26 13.66 0.05 -12.05
C LEU A 26 13.36 -1.43 -11.76
N GLU A 27 14.23 -2.34 -12.21
CA GLU A 27 14.12 -3.79 -11.99
C GLU A 27 14.76 -4.24 -10.66
N THR A 28 15.42 -3.33 -9.95
CA THR A 28 16.13 -3.70 -8.72
C THR A 28 15.17 -3.86 -7.55
N LEU A 29 15.43 -4.91 -6.77
CA LEU A 29 14.68 -5.26 -5.56
C LEU A 29 15.65 -5.25 -4.37
N ASP A 30 15.15 -4.92 -3.18
CA ASP A 30 15.90 -5.13 -1.93
C ASP A 30 15.84 -6.60 -1.47
N GLU A 31 16.37 -6.88 -0.28
CA GLU A 31 16.42 -8.23 0.29
C GLU A 31 15.05 -8.84 0.61
N ASP A 32 14.01 -8.02 0.78
CA ASP A 32 12.62 -8.47 0.99
C ASP A 32 11.84 -8.55 -0.35
N GLY A 33 12.51 -8.30 -1.48
CA GLY A 33 11.89 -8.22 -2.80
C GLY A 33 11.11 -6.92 -3.06
N ASN A 34 11.33 -5.85 -2.29
CA ASN A 34 10.66 -4.57 -2.52
C ASN A 34 11.24 -3.88 -3.75
N ASN A 35 10.38 -3.53 -4.71
CA ASN A 35 10.75 -2.64 -5.81
C ASN A 35 10.91 -1.18 -5.33
N LEU A 36 11.41 -0.33 -6.22
CA LEU A 36 11.62 1.10 -5.94
C LEU A 36 10.38 1.85 -5.45
N LEU A 37 9.19 1.53 -5.99
CA LEU A 37 7.96 2.19 -5.58
C LEU A 37 7.59 1.82 -4.15
N ILE A 38 7.66 0.54 -3.78
CA ILE A 38 7.45 0.08 -2.40
C ILE A 38 8.45 0.75 -1.45
N LEU A 39 9.73 0.80 -1.84
CA LEU A 39 10.78 1.44 -1.05
C LEU A 39 10.52 2.93 -0.83
N ALA A 40 10.03 3.65 -1.85
CA ALA A 40 9.69 5.06 -1.75
C ALA A 40 8.57 5.30 -0.72
N PHE A 41 7.52 4.47 -0.73
CA PHE A 41 6.49 4.52 0.33
C PHE A 41 7.05 4.16 1.71
N LYS A 42 7.90 3.11 1.82
CA LYS A 42 8.52 2.71 3.11
C LYS A 42 9.36 3.85 3.70
N LYS A 43 10.11 4.57 2.85
CA LYS A 43 10.96 5.72 3.21
C LYS A 43 10.20 7.04 3.35
N ASN A 44 8.89 7.05 3.08
CA ASN A 44 8.05 8.25 3.09
C ASN A 44 8.58 9.35 2.15
N SER A 45 9.03 8.97 0.96
CA SER A 45 9.46 9.89 -0.09
C SER A 45 8.30 10.82 -0.51
N SER A 46 8.68 11.95 -1.10
CA SER A 46 7.78 12.96 -1.66
C SER A 46 6.79 12.39 -2.68
N ASP A 47 5.69 13.12 -2.87
CA ASP A 47 4.67 12.78 -3.87
C ASP A 47 5.25 12.88 -5.29
N GLU A 48 6.19 13.79 -5.55
CA GLU A 48 6.87 13.87 -6.85
C GLU A 48 7.69 12.62 -7.17
N VAL A 49 8.43 12.09 -6.19
CA VAL A 49 9.20 10.84 -6.35
C VAL A 49 8.26 9.66 -6.56
N ILE A 50 7.21 9.55 -5.76
CA ILE A 50 6.27 8.43 -5.85
C ILE A 50 5.46 8.48 -7.15
N GLN A 51 5.06 9.67 -7.59
CA GLN A 51 4.38 9.85 -8.88
C GLN A 51 5.26 9.44 -10.05
N PHE A 52 6.54 9.82 -10.03
CA PHE A 52 7.47 9.39 -11.07
C PHE A 52 7.63 7.86 -11.07
N LEU A 53 7.88 7.25 -9.91
CA LEU A 53 8.05 5.79 -9.83
C LEU A 53 6.79 5.02 -10.20
N ALA A 54 5.60 5.51 -9.84
CA ALA A 54 4.32 4.92 -10.22
C ALA A 54 4.03 5.01 -11.73
N SER A 55 4.68 5.93 -12.46
CA SER A 55 4.61 5.96 -13.93
C SER A 55 5.56 4.98 -14.62
N GLU A 56 6.59 4.51 -13.91
CA GLU A 56 7.64 3.63 -14.45
C GLU A 56 7.50 2.18 -13.99
N ILE A 57 6.82 1.95 -12.86
CA ILE A 57 6.71 0.65 -12.18
C ILE A 57 5.23 0.33 -12.01
N ASP A 58 4.81 -0.87 -12.44
CA ASP A 58 3.45 -1.35 -12.24
C ASP A 58 3.13 -1.44 -10.73
N PRO A 59 2.20 -0.63 -10.21
CA PRO A 59 1.90 -0.57 -8.79
C PRO A 59 1.11 -1.81 -8.28
N ASN A 60 0.71 -2.73 -9.16
CA ASN A 60 0.16 -4.03 -8.76
C ASN A 60 1.23 -5.03 -8.32
N ILE A 61 2.51 -4.77 -8.64
CA ILE A 61 3.60 -5.68 -8.28
C ILE A 61 3.96 -5.49 -6.81
N GLY A 62 3.60 -6.50 -6.01
CA GLY A 62 4.03 -6.63 -4.62
C GLY A 62 5.39 -7.30 -4.48
N ASN A 63 5.94 -7.24 -3.26
CA ASN A 63 7.18 -7.94 -2.90
C ASN A 63 6.98 -9.46 -2.74
N GLU A 64 7.98 -10.17 -2.19
CA GLU A 64 7.94 -11.64 -2.08
C GLU A 64 6.74 -12.16 -1.28
N VAL A 65 6.36 -11.45 -0.21
CA VAL A 65 5.19 -11.75 0.63
C VAL A 65 3.89 -11.14 0.09
N GLY A 66 3.93 -10.48 -1.07
CA GLY A 66 2.75 -9.89 -1.71
C GLY A 66 2.30 -8.56 -1.10
N ILE A 67 3.16 -7.87 -0.35
CA ILE A 67 2.90 -6.49 0.07
C ILE A 67 3.06 -5.58 -1.15
N THR A 68 1.96 -4.93 -1.53
CA THR A 68 1.91 -3.99 -2.66
C THR A 68 2.16 -2.54 -2.21
N PRO A 69 2.49 -1.62 -3.13
CA PRO A 69 2.47 -0.18 -2.87
C PRO A 69 1.18 0.32 -2.19
N LEU A 70 0.02 -0.24 -2.56
CA LEU A 70 -1.25 0.07 -1.92
C LEU A 70 -1.26 -0.29 -0.42
N PHE A 71 -0.74 -1.47 -0.04
CA PHE A 71 -0.62 -1.86 1.37
C PHE A 71 0.22 -0.87 2.18
N ILE A 72 1.38 -0.47 1.65
CA ILE A 72 2.23 0.49 2.35
C ILE A 72 1.57 1.87 2.40
N ALA A 73 0.89 2.31 1.33
CA ALA A 73 0.16 3.57 1.31
C ALA A 73 -0.92 3.61 2.41
N ILE A 74 -1.65 2.50 2.60
CA ILE A 74 -2.61 2.33 3.70
C ILE A 74 -1.89 2.38 5.05
N GLN A 75 -0.84 1.59 5.26
CA GLN A 75 -0.07 1.60 6.52
C GLN A 75 0.42 2.99 6.92
N LYS A 76 0.80 3.80 5.93
CA LYS A 76 1.31 5.16 6.13
C LYS A 76 0.22 6.23 6.20
N GLY A 77 -1.05 5.89 6.00
CA GLY A 77 -2.14 6.87 5.97
C GLY A 77 -2.10 7.81 4.76
N ARG A 78 -1.48 7.39 3.65
CA ARG A 78 -1.33 8.18 2.42
C ARG A 78 -2.63 8.13 1.61
N GLN A 79 -3.70 8.71 2.16
CA GLN A 79 -5.06 8.59 1.61
C GLN A 79 -5.14 9.01 0.13
N ASN A 80 -4.46 10.10 -0.25
CA ASN A 80 -4.38 10.54 -1.64
C ASN A 80 -3.87 9.43 -2.58
N TRP A 81 -2.85 8.70 -2.17
CA TRP A 81 -2.29 7.60 -2.97
C TRP A 81 -3.18 6.37 -2.99
N VAL A 82 -3.90 6.08 -1.90
CA VAL A 82 -4.92 5.02 -1.89
C VAL A 82 -6.01 5.32 -2.90
N GLU A 83 -6.53 6.55 -2.92
CA GLU A 83 -7.54 7.00 -3.89
C GLU A 83 -7.00 6.90 -5.33
N ASN A 84 -5.82 7.47 -5.60
CA ASN A 84 -5.18 7.42 -6.93
C ASN A 84 -4.97 5.99 -7.42
N PHE A 85 -4.48 5.09 -6.58
CA PHE A 85 -4.27 3.69 -6.95
C PHE A 85 -5.57 2.98 -7.31
N ILE A 86 -6.64 3.20 -6.55
CA ILE A 86 -7.95 2.63 -6.86
C ILE A 86 -8.50 3.21 -8.17
N GLU A 87 -8.31 4.51 -8.43
CA GLU A 87 -8.71 5.16 -9.68
C GLU A 87 -7.92 4.66 -10.89
N LEU A 88 -6.66 4.28 -10.70
CA LEU A 88 -5.83 3.63 -11.71
C LEU A 88 -6.19 2.14 -11.94
N GLY A 89 -7.21 1.63 -11.25
CA GLY A 89 -7.72 0.28 -11.43
C GLY A 89 -7.01 -0.80 -10.61
N ILE A 90 -6.17 -0.40 -9.64
CA ILE A 90 -5.59 -1.35 -8.68
C ILE A 90 -6.72 -1.88 -7.79
N SER A 91 -6.81 -3.21 -7.69
CA SER A 91 -7.82 -3.87 -6.86
C SER A 91 -7.61 -3.52 -5.38
N PRO A 92 -8.59 -2.90 -4.70
CA PRO A 92 -8.53 -2.63 -3.26
C PRO A 92 -8.82 -3.87 -2.40
N SER A 93 -8.87 -5.06 -3.01
CA SER A 93 -9.23 -6.31 -2.33
C SER A 93 -8.11 -7.35 -2.32
N GLU A 94 -7.00 -7.12 -3.03
CA GLU A 94 -5.89 -8.07 -3.06
C GLU A 94 -5.29 -8.28 -1.68
N THR A 95 -5.06 -9.54 -1.31
CA THR A 95 -4.56 -9.90 0.01
C THR A 95 -3.04 -9.99 0.03
N GLU A 96 -2.45 -9.65 1.17
CA GLU A 96 -1.06 -10.01 1.45
C GLU A 96 -0.96 -11.54 1.55
N ARG A 97 0.10 -12.11 0.96
CA ARG A 97 0.13 -13.55 0.70
C ARG A 97 0.28 -14.35 1.99
N GLU A 98 1.15 -13.96 2.92
CA GLU A 98 1.55 -14.78 4.07
C GLU A 98 0.56 -14.83 5.24
N SER A 99 -0.26 -13.81 5.40
CA SER A 99 -1.26 -13.69 6.46
C SER A 99 -2.68 -13.73 5.90
N GLY A 100 -2.87 -13.45 4.60
CA GLY A 100 -4.19 -13.26 4.02
C GLY A 100 -4.87 -11.96 4.46
N PHE A 101 -4.10 -10.99 4.98
CA PHE A 101 -4.64 -9.68 5.33
C PHE A 101 -5.23 -9.01 4.10
N THR A 102 -6.41 -8.42 4.25
CA THR A 102 -6.98 -7.53 3.23
C THR A 102 -6.54 -6.09 3.45
N PRO A 103 -6.61 -5.23 2.42
CA PRO A 103 -6.37 -3.79 2.57
C PRO A 103 -7.30 -3.15 3.61
N LEU A 104 -8.54 -3.64 3.75
CA LEU A 104 -9.48 -3.20 4.77
C LEU A 104 -9.03 -3.59 6.19
N MET A 105 -8.53 -4.81 6.39
CA MET A 105 -7.95 -5.21 7.69
C MET A 105 -6.73 -4.37 8.01
N GLU A 106 -5.87 -4.11 7.03
CA GLU A 106 -4.68 -3.27 7.17
C GLU A 106 -5.07 -1.85 7.61
N ALA A 107 -6.05 -1.23 6.96
CA ALA A 107 -6.52 0.11 7.32
C ALA A 107 -7.00 0.17 8.79
N ILE A 108 -7.67 -0.87 9.27
CA ILE A 108 -8.15 -0.96 10.66
C ILE A 108 -6.99 -1.07 11.65
N VAL A 109 -6.02 -1.97 11.40
CA VAL A 109 -4.89 -2.18 12.31
C VAL A 109 -3.90 -1.02 12.30
N SER A 110 -3.80 -0.32 11.18
CA SER A 110 -3.00 0.89 11.00
C SER A 110 -3.71 2.18 11.43
N TYR A 111 -4.89 2.08 12.06
CA TYR A 111 -5.68 3.20 12.58
C TYR A 111 -6.14 4.22 11.53
N GLN A 112 -6.30 3.80 10.27
CA GLN A 112 -6.70 4.65 9.15
C GLN A 112 -8.19 4.55 8.86
N ASP A 113 -9.02 5.19 9.67
CA ASP A 113 -10.47 5.03 9.59
C ASP A 113 -11.07 5.58 8.31
N ASP A 114 -10.54 6.71 7.83
CA ASP A 114 -11.05 7.32 6.60
C ASP A 114 -10.69 6.47 5.38
N ILE A 115 -9.51 5.84 5.39
CA ILE A 115 -9.14 4.84 4.39
C ILE A 115 -10.01 3.58 4.51
N ALA A 116 -10.31 3.12 5.73
CA ALA A 116 -11.21 1.97 5.93
C ALA A 116 -12.62 2.26 5.38
N LYS A 117 -13.15 3.46 5.63
CA LYS A 117 -14.44 3.91 5.07
C LYS A 117 -14.38 4.00 3.55
N LEU A 118 -13.33 4.60 2.98
CA LEU A 118 -13.11 4.65 1.53
C LEU A 118 -13.13 3.25 0.92
N LEU A 119 -12.42 2.28 1.50
CA LEU A 119 -12.40 0.90 1.00
C LEU A 119 -13.79 0.26 1.05
N LEU A 120 -14.55 0.48 2.13
CA LEU A 120 -15.94 0.02 2.24
C LEU A 120 -16.86 0.65 1.18
N GLU A 121 -16.69 1.94 0.91
CA GLU A 121 -17.42 2.66 -0.15
C GLU A 121 -17.12 2.10 -1.55
N LYS A 122 -15.90 1.59 -1.76
CA LYS A 122 -15.51 0.88 -3.00
C LYS A 122 -16.05 -0.54 -3.09
N GLY A 123 -16.81 -1.00 -2.09
CA GLY A 123 -17.53 -2.27 -2.14
C GLY A 123 -16.66 -3.51 -1.92
N VAL A 124 -15.53 -3.36 -1.23
CA VAL A 124 -14.67 -4.51 -0.89
C VAL A 124 -15.41 -5.52 0.00
N GLU A 125 -15.10 -6.81 -0.16
CA GLU A 125 -15.71 -7.85 0.67
C GLU A 125 -15.22 -7.74 2.13
N LYS A 126 -16.10 -7.28 3.03
CA LYS A 126 -15.79 -7.08 4.45
C LYS A 126 -15.71 -8.37 5.28
N ASN A 127 -16.18 -9.50 4.74
CA ASN A 127 -16.26 -10.79 5.42
C ASN A 127 -15.12 -11.76 5.07
N VAL A 128 -14.14 -11.32 4.27
CA VAL A 128 -12.92 -12.10 4.00
C VAL A 128 -12.25 -12.45 5.32
N ARG A 129 -11.75 -13.68 5.42
CA ARG A 129 -11.02 -14.18 6.58
C ARG A 129 -9.54 -14.26 6.24
N ASP A 130 -8.71 -13.76 7.14
CA ASP A 130 -7.27 -13.98 7.10
C ASP A 130 -6.94 -15.46 7.43
N ARG A 131 -5.64 -15.81 7.41
CA ARG A 131 -5.17 -17.16 7.74
C ARG A 131 -5.39 -17.55 9.21
N HIS A 132 -5.71 -16.60 10.09
CA HIS A 132 -6.13 -16.85 11.48
C HIS A 132 -7.65 -17.00 11.61
N GLY A 133 -8.40 -16.90 10.52
CA GLY A 133 -9.86 -16.97 10.50
C GLY A 133 -10.55 -15.69 10.95
N LEU A 134 -9.83 -14.56 11.06
CA LEU A 134 -10.33 -13.28 11.52
C LEU A 134 -10.78 -12.40 10.36
N THR A 135 -11.88 -11.70 10.56
CA THR A 135 -12.46 -10.72 9.62
C THR A 135 -12.06 -9.28 10.00
N ALA A 136 -12.30 -8.32 9.09
CA ALA A 136 -12.16 -6.90 9.40
C ALA A 136 -12.95 -6.48 10.66
N LEU A 137 -14.16 -7.03 10.84
CA LEU A 137 -14.98 -6.79 12.03
C LEU A 137 -14.34 -7.33 13.32
N ASP A 138 -13.66 -8.47 13.26
CA ASP A 138 -12.97 -9.03 14.42
C ASP A 138 -11.80 -8.14 14.86
N TYR A 139 -11.06 -7.56 13.92
CA TYR A 139 -10.02 -6.57 14.21
C TYR A 139 -10.60 -5.28 14.81
N ALA A 140 -11.66 -4.74 14.21
CA ALA A 140 -12.34 -3.55 14.73
C ALA A 140 -12.82 -3.75 16.18
N ARG A 141 -13.35 -4.94 16.50
CA ARG A 141 -13.74 -5.33 17.87
C ARG A 141 -12.56 -5.42 18.82
N LYS A 142 -11.49 -6.14 18.43
CA LYS A 142 -10.27 -6.28 19.25
C LYS A 142 -9.67 -4.92 19.61
N MET A 143 -9.69 -3.99 18.67
CA MET A 143 -9.15 -2.64 18.81
C MET A 143 -10.16 -1.61 19.35
N ARG A 144 -11.40 -2.03 19.64
CA ARG A 144 -12.48 -1.19 20.19
C ARG A 144 -12.81 0.03 19.31
N ARG A 145 -12.86 -0.16 17.99
CA ARG A 145 -13.17 0.87 16.98
C ARG A 145 -14.69 0.96 16.76
N ASN A 146 -15.43 1.58 17.69
CA ASN A 146 -16.91 1.54 17.70
C ASN A 146 -17.56 1.94 16.37
N ASP A 147 -17.11 3.04 15.76
CA ASP A 147 -17.65 3.52 14.48
C ASP A 147 -17.47 2.49 13.36
N LEU A 148 -16.29 1.86 13.29
CA LEU A 148 -16.03 0.80 12.30
C LEU A 148 -16.77 -0.49 12.64
N ILE A 149 -16.95 -0.82 13.93
CA ILE A 149 -17.78 -1.98 14.35
C ILE A 149 -19.21 -1.79 13.85
N GLU A 150 -19.78 -0.60 14.00
CA GLU A 150 -21.12 -0.28 13.51
C GLU A 150 -21.20 -0.43 11.98
N LEU A 151 -20.29 0.22 11.25
CA LEU A 151 -20.23 0.16 9.78
C LEU A 151 -20.07 -1.27 9.25
N LEU A 152 -19.18 -2.06 9.87
CA LEU A 152 -18.89 -3.43 9.43
C LEU A 152 -19.98 -4.43 9.83
N SER A 153 -20.81 -4.12 10.84
CA SER A 153 -21.91 -4.98 11.29
C SER A 153 -23.20 -4.79 10.49
N GLN A 154 -23.35 -3.66 9.78
CA GLN A 154 -24.49 -3.42 8.89
C GLN A 154 -24.32 -4.30 7.65
N ASN A 155 -25.38 -4.99 7.20
CA ASN A 155 -25.34 -5.89 6.03
C ASN A 155 -25.27 -5.10 4.73
#